data_AF-A0A928GDN3-F1
#
_entry.id   AF-A0A928GDN3-F1
#
_cell.length_a   1.000
_cell.length_b   1.000
_cell.length_c   1.000
_cell.angle_alpha   90.00
_cell.angle_beta   90.00
_cell.angle_gamma   90.00
#
_symmetry.space_group_name_H-M   'P 1'
#
loop_
_entity.id
_entity.type
_entity.pdbx_description
1 polymer ?
#
loop_
_entity_poly.entity_id
_entity_poly.type
_entity_poly.pdbx_seq_one_letter_code
_entity_poly.pdbx_strand_id
1 'polypeptide(L)'
;MKENEESVDPRFTRLFLLAEIDNFTAEEKKQYYKSLEDMGDYLNIINTAAEIAEKRGHAAGLAEGMKKERYATAAKFKELGVDIAIISQATGLTVQEIEAM
;
A
#
# COMPACT_ATOMS: atom_id res chain seq x y z
N MET A 1 -23.47 -28.37 -31.60
CA MET A 1 -22.86 -27.24 -32.34
C MET A 1 -21.91 -26.55 -31.37
N LYS A 2 -20.61 -26.51 -31.67
CA LYS A 2 -19.66 -25.73 -30.87
C LYS A 2 -19.78 -24.30 -31.35
N GLU A 3 -20.25 -23.40 -30.50
CA GLU A 3 -20.17 -21.97 -30.78
C GLU A 3 -18.69 -21.60 -30.82
N ASN A 4 -18.25 -21.14 -31.99
CA ASN A 4 -16.92 -20.56 -32.19
C ASN A 4 -16.89 -19.22 -31.46
N GLU A 5 -16.19 -19.13 -30.33
CA GLU A 5 -15.70 -17.86 -29.82
C GLU A 5 -14.63 -17.34 -30.80
N GLU A 6 -15.08 -16.65 -31.85
CA GLU A 6 -14.16 -15.83 -32.66
C GLU A 6 -13.59 -14.75 -31.74
N SER A 7 -12.28 -14.84 -31.46
CA SER A 7 -11.60 -13.81 -30.68
C SER A 7 -11.66 -12.50 -31.47
N VAL A 8 -12.49 -11.57 -31.00
CA VAL A 8 -12.58 -10.23 -31.57
C VAL A 8 -11.20 -9.58 -31.54
N ASP A 9 -10.70 -9.19 -32.70
CA ASP A 9 -9.41 -8.51 -32.82
C ASP A 9 -9.40 -7.25 -31.92
N PRO A 10 -8.37 -7.07 -31.05
CA PRO A 10 -8.30 -5.97 -30.09
C PRO A 10 -8.50 -4.57 -30.69
N ARG A 11 -8.21 -4.39 -31.98
CA ARG A 11 -8.38 -3.11 -32.70
C ARG A 11 -9.84 -2.77 -32.95
N PHE A 12 -10.72 -3.77 -33.04
CA PHE A 12 -12.14 -3.59 -33.29
C PHE A 12 -13.00 -3.69 -32.03
N THR A 13 -12.43 -4.11 -30.88
CA THR A 13 -13.15 -4.23 -29.60
C THR A 13 -13.91 -2.96 -29.23
N ARG A 14 -13.32 -1.78 -29.45
CA ARG A 14 -13.98 -0.49 -29.18
C ARG A 14 -15.18 -0.22 -30.08
N LEU A 15 -15.14 -0.65 -31.33
CA LEU A 15 -16.21 -0.46 -32.31
C LEU A 15 -17.40 -1.37 -31.97
N PHE A 16 -17.15 -2.63 -31.62
CA PHE A 16 -18.18 -3.59 -31.25
C PHE A 16 -18.85 -3.24 -29.92
N LEU A 17 -18.08 -2.84 -28.90
CA LEU A 17 -18.66 -2.35 -27.64
C LEU A 17 -19.59 -1.15 -27.86
N LEU A 18 -19.21 -0.24 -28.76
CA LEU A 18 -20.03 0.94 -29.04
C LEU A 18 -21.34 0.54 -29.73
N ALA A 19 -21.30 -0.40 -30.67
CA ALA A 19 -22.49 -0.92 -31.35
C ALA A 19 -23.41 -1.70 -30.40
N GLU A 20 -22.84 -2.48 -29.47
CA GLU A 20 -23.60 -3.17 -28.42
C GLU A 20 -24.29 -2.18 -27.49
N ILE A 21 -23.56 -1.17 -27.01
CA ILE A 21 -24.12 -0.11 -26.16
C ILE A 21 -25.21 0.68 -26.92
N ASP A 22 -25.04 0.95 -28.21
CA ASP A 22 -26.05 1.69 -28.98
C ASP A 22 -27.38 0.92 -29.04
N ASN A 23 -27.29 -0.41 -29.17
CA ASN A 23 -28.43 -1.32 -29.20
C ASN A 23 -29.08 -1.57 -27.82
N PHE A 24 -28.49 -1.09 -26.72
CA PHE A 24 -29.09 -1.22 -25.39
C PHE A 24 -30.36 -0.40 -25.25
N THR A 25 -31.33 -0.96 -24.53
CA THR A 25 -32.47 -0.23 -24.01
C THR A 25 -32.04 0.81 -22.97
N ALA A 26 -32.93 1.77 -22.67
CA ALA A 26 -32.64 2.80 -21.66
C ALA A 26 -32.30 2.22 -20.28
N GLU A 27 -32.93 1.11 -19.89
CA GLU A 27 -32.66 0.46 -18.60
C GLU A 27 -31.32 -0.29 -18.60
N GLU A 28 -30.95 -0.95 -19.71
CA GLU A 28 -29.64 -1.60 -19.85
C GLU A 28 -28.49 -0.58 -19.84
N LYS A 29 -28.66 0.57 -20.52
CA LYS A 29 -27.69 1.69 -20.45
C LYS A 29 -27.50 2.19 -19.01
N LYS A 30 -28.60 2.33 -18.27
CA LYS A 30 -28.57 2.75 -16.85
C LYS A 30 -27.84 1.75 -15.97
N GLN A 31 -28.09 0.46 -16.13
CA GLN A 31 -27.40 -0.60 -15.39
C GLN A 31 -25.92 -0.68 -15.75
N TYR A 32 -25.58 -0.52 -17.03
CA TYR A 32 -24.21 -0.47 -17.50
C TYR A 32 -23.41 0.67 -16.85
N TYR A 33 -23.93 1.91 -16.89
CA TYR A 33 -23.25 3.04 -16.25
C TYR A 33 -23.13 2.89 -14.74
N LYS A 34 -24.17 2.35 -14.08
CA LYS A 34 -24.10 2.06 -12.64
C LYS A 34 -22.99 1.05 -12.34
N SER A 35 -22.85 0.00 -13.14
CA SER A 35 -21.79 -0.99 -12.94
C SER A 35 -20.38 -0.40 -13.11
N LEU A 36 -20.22 0.57 -14.02
CA LEU A 36 -18.95 1.30 -14.20
C LEU A 36 -18.65 2.22 -13.02
N GLU A 37 -19.67 2.89 -12.47
CA GLU A 37 -19.54 3.72 -11.27
C GLU A 37 -19.15 2.85 -10.06
N ASP A 38 -19.87 1.76 -9.82
CA ASP A 38 -19.59 0.80 -8.75
C ASP A 38 -18.15 0.24 -8.88
N MET A 39 -17.70 -0.04 -10.11
CA MET A 39 -16.33 -0.47 -10.39
C MET A 39 -15.31 0.64 -10.09
N GLY A 40 -15.61 1.89 -10.41
CA GLY A 40 -14.78 3.05 -10.10
C GLY A 40 -14.60 3.23 -8.59
N ASP A 41 -15.69 3.16 -7.83
CA ASP A 41 -15.66 3.24 -6.37
C ASP A 41 -14.85 2.11 -5.75
N TYR A 42 -15.05 0.88 -6.22
CA TYR A 42 -14.27 -0.27 -5.76
C TYR A 42 -12.76 -0.10 -6.01
N LEU A 43 -12.38 0.37 -7.20
CA LEU A 43 -10.97 0.65 -7.52
C LEU A 43 -10.41 1.77 -6.65
N ASN A 44 -11.17 2.83 -6.41
CA ASN A 44 -10.76 3.93 -5.52
C ASN A 44 -10.53 3.45 -4.08
N ILE A 45 -11.40 2.58 -3.56
CA ILE A 45 -11.25 1.97 -2.23
C ILE A 45 -9.95 1.17 -2.16
N ILE A 46 -9.68 0.31 -3.15
CA ILE A 46 -8.46 -0.52 -3.18
C ILE A 46 -7.21 0.37 -3.26
N ASN A 47 -7.19 1.33 -4.18
CA ASN A 47 -6.04 2.21 -4.37
C ASN A 47 -5.74 3.01 -3.10
N THR A 48 -6.78 3.56 -2.47
CA THR A 48 -6.65 4.29 -1.21
C THR A 48 -6.14 3.37 -0.08
N ALA A 49 -6.67 2.15 0.02
CA ALA A 49 -6.21 1.19 1.02
C ALA A 49 -4.73 0.80 0.82
N ALA A 50 -4.30 0.61 -0.43
CA ALA A 50 -2.91 0.35 -0.78
C ALA A 50 -1.99 1.52 -0.40
N GLU A 51 -2.38 2.75 -0.73
CA GLU A 51 -1.62 3.96 -0.38
C GLU A 51 -1.49 4.14 1.14
N ILE A 52 -2.57 3.91 1.89
CA ILE A 52 -2.55 3.96 3.35
C ILE A 52 -1.63 2.88 3.92
N ALA A 53 -1.70 1.65 3.39
CA ALA A 53 -0.87 0.54 3.83
C ALA A 53 0.62 0.82 3.60
N GLU A 54 0.99 1.35 2.42
CA GLU A 54 2.35 1.74 2.09
C GLU A 54 2.86 2.83 3.04
N LYS A 55 2.09 3.91 3.22
CA LYS A 55 2.46 5.00 4.14
C LYS A 55 2.67 4.52 5.57
N ARG A 56 1.77 3.67 6.08
CA ARG A 56 1.87 3.09 7.42
C ARG A 56 3.07 2.16 7.54
N GLY A 57 3.28 1.29 6.54
CA GLY A 57 4.40 0.37 6.51
C GLY A 57 5.74 1.10 6.48
N HIS A 58 5.86 2.14 5.66
CA HIS A 58 7.06 2.96 5.59
C HIS A 58 7.34 3.68 6.91
N ALA A 59 6.33 4.33 7.50
CA ALA A 59 6.48 5.02 8.78
C ALA A 59 6.84 4.06 9.93
N ALA A 60 6.19 2.89 10.00
CA ALA A 60 6.49 1.86 10.98
C ALA A 60 7.91 1.31 10.81
N GLY A 61 8.33 1.03 9.57
CA GLY A 61 9.68 0.55 9.26
C GLY A 61 10.76 1.56 9.62
N LEU A 62 10.53 2.86 9.36
CA LEU A 62 11.46 3.91 9.75
C LEU A 62 11.57 4.02 11.29
N ALA A 63 10.45 4.02 12.00
CA ALA A 63 10.43 4.09 13.45
C ALA A 63 11.11 2.87 14.10
N GLU A 64 10.85 1.66 13.60
CA GLU A 64 11.49 0.43 14.07
C GLU A 64 13.00 0.44 13.77
N GLY A 65 13.39 0.90 12.57
CA GLY A 65 14.79 1.05 12.18
C GLY A 65 15.55 2.01 13.10
N MET A 66 14.99 3.21 13.34
CA MET A 66 15.57 4.19 14.26
C MET A 66 15.68 3.63 15.68
N LYS A 67 14.67 2.88 16.15
CA LYS A 67 14.73 2.25 17.47
C LYS A 67 15.87 1.21 17.50
N LYS A 68 15.93 0.30 16.54
CA LYS A 68 17.00 -0.72 16.45
C LYS A 68 18.39 -0.09 16.41
N GLU A 69 18.57 0.99 15.64
CA GLU A 69 19.83 1.72 15.55
C GLU A 69 20.23 2.35 16.89
N ARG A 70 19.30 2.99 17.61
CA ARG A 70 19.58 3.56 18.95
C ARG A 70 20.09 2.50 19.92
N TYR A 71 19.44 1.33 19.96
CA TYR A 71 19.85 0.23 20.84
C TYR A 71 21.21 -0.35 20.42
N ALA A 72 21.45 -0.52 19.12
CA ALA A 72 22.74 -1.01 18.61
C ALA A 72 23.89 -0.03 18.91
N THR A 73 23.64 1.28 18.78
CA THR A 73 24.62 2.32 19.10
C THR A 73 24.90 2.37 20.61
N ALA A 74 23.87 2.28 21.45
CA ALA A 74 24.04 2.22 22.91
C ALA A 74 24.87 1.01 23.34
N ALA A 75 24.61 -0.17 22.78
CA ALA A 75 25.39 -1.38 23.05
C ALA A 75 26.88 -1.20 22.69
N LYS A 76 27.17 -0.64 21.51
CA LYS A 76 28.56 -0.33 21.10
C LYS A 76 29.23 0.68 22.02
N PHE A 77 28.53 1.72 22.46
CA PHE A 77 29.11 2.68 23.40
C PHE A 77 29.39 2.05 24.77
N LYS A 78 28.55 1.12 25.22
CA LYS A 78 28.75 0.35 26.45
C LYS A 78 30.01 -0.54 26.32
N GLU A 79 30.19 -1.20 25.18
CA GLU A 79 31.41 -1.97 24.88
C GLU A 79 32.68 -1.11 24.85
N LEU A 80 32.57 0.13 24.38
CA LEU A 80 33.67 1.11 24.38
C LEU A 80 33.95 1.75 25.75
N GLY A 81 33.18 1.39 26.79
CA GLY A 81 33.35 1.92 28.15
C GLY A 81 32.92 3.38 28.30
N VAL A 82 32.04 3.87 27.43
CA VAL A 82 31.45 5.21 27.56
C VAL A 82 30.51 5.24 28.77
N ASP A 83 30.52 6.35 29.51
CA ASP A 83 29.65 6.53 30.67
C ASP A 83 28.16 6.41 30.32
N ILE A 84 27.40 5.70 31.15
CA ILE A 84 25.98 5.40 30.90
C ILE A 84 25.14 6.68 30.79
N ALA A 85 25.46 7.74 31.53
CA ALA A 85 24.74 9.00 31.44
C ALA A 85 24.97 9.67 30.07
N ILE A 86 26.18 9.56 29.52
CA ILE A 86 26.50 10.07 28.17
C ILE A 86 25.77 9.24 27.10
N ILE A 87 25.74 7.91 27.24
CA ILE A 87 25.00 7.03 26.33
C ILE A 87 23.51 7.37 26.34
N SER A 88 22.93 7.57 27.53
CA SER A 88 21.53 7.97 27.70
C SER A 88 21.24 9.29 26.99
N GLN A 89 22.09 10.30 27.18
CA GLN A 89 21.96 11.59 26.51
C GLN A 89 22.09 11.49 24.99
N ALA A 90 23.02 10.69 24.48
CA ALA A 90 23.30 10.57 23.04
C ALA A 90 22.26 9.75 22.28
N THR A 91 21.71 8.70 22.91
CA THR A 91 20.78 7.76 22.24
C THR A 91 19.32 8.02 22.58
N GLY A 92 19.05 8.84 23.61
CA GLY A 92 17.72 9.12 24.12
C GLY A 92 17.07 7.94 24.85
N LEU A 93 17.84 6.89 25.14
CA LEU A 93 17.41 5.75 25.95
C LEU A 93 17.54 6.09 27.43
N THR A 94 16.69 5.49 28.25
CA THR A 94 16.79 5.62 29.71
C THR A 94 18.01 4.85 30.23
N VAL A 95 18.55 5.30 31.37
CA VAL A 95 19.63 4.60 32.07
C VAL A 95 19.25 3.15 32.35
N GLN A 96 18.00 2.90 32.75
CA GLN A 96 17.47 1.55 33.01
C GLN A 96 17.51 0.66 31.77
N GLU A 97 17.12 1.19 30.60
CA GLU A 97 17.21 0.44 29.33
C GLU A 97 18.65 0.10 28.98
N ILE A 98 19.59 1.02 29.20
CA ILE A 98 21.02 0.81 28.89
C ILE A 98 21.68 -0.17 29.86
N GLU A 99 21.30 -0.13 31.14
CA GLU A 99 21.78 -1.08 32.14
C GLU A 99 21.28 -2.51 31.87
N ALA A 100 20.03 -2.63 31.38
CA ALA A 100 19.40 -3.91 31.07
C ALA A 100 19.86 -4.56 29.74
N MET A 101 20.58 -3.83 28.89
CA MET A 101 21.23 -4.36 27.67
C MET A 101 22.45 -5.22 28.00
#